data_AF-A0A8R7TWS2-F1
#
_entry.id   AF-A0A8R7TWS2-F1
#
_cell.length_a   1.000
_cell.length_b   1.000
_cell.length_c   1.000
_cell.angle_alpha   90.00
_cell.angle_beta   90.00
_cell.angle_gamma   90.00
#
_symmetry.space_group_name_H-M   'P 1'
#
loop_
_entity.id
_entity.type
_entity.pdbx_description
1 polymer ?
#
loop_
_entity_poly.entity_id
_entity_poly.type
_entity_poly.pdbx_seq_one_letter_code
_entity_poly.pdbx_strand_id
1 'polypeptide(L)' 'SVIKGVLGIVQGQESATCINYTILALIPKVTNPSLLSQFRPISLCNVFCKISSKIITNHLKFILPDIISEEKSAFIPGR' A
#
# COMPACT_ATOMS: atom_id res chain seq x y z
N SER A 1 11.93 6.74 16.67
CA SER A 1 12.12 5.38 16.12
C SER A 1 10.86 4.98 15.36
N VAL A 2 10.99 4.23 14.25
CA VAL A 2 9.90 3.92 13.29
C VAL A 2 8.62 3.43 13.98
N ILE A 3 8.74 2.58 15.01
CA ILE A 3 7.61 2.04 15.77
C ILE A 3 6.73 3.15 16.37
N LYS A 4 7.35 4.17 16.99
CA LYS A 4 6.60 5.26 17.63
C LYS A 4 5.80 6.08 16.61
N GLY A 5 6.42 6.42 15.48
CA GLY A 5 5.74 7.18 14.43
C GLY A 5 4.62 6.37 13.76
N VAL A 6 4.84 5.08 13.49
CA VAL A 6 3.77 4.20 12.97
C VAL A 6 2.59 4.13 13.95
N LEU A 7 2.86 4.01 15.25
CA LEU A 7 1.82 3.94 16.28
C LEU A 7 1.04 5.27 16.36
N GLY A 8 1.73 6.41 16.36
CA GLY A 8 1.10 7.73 16.35
C GLY A 8 0.18 7.93 15.15
N ILE A 9 0.59 7.46 13.96
CA ILE A 9 -0.23 7.51 12.74
C ILE A 9 -1.48 6.64 12.86
N VAL A 10 -1.34 5.38 13.29
CA VAL A 10 -2.48 4.43 13.37
C VAL A 10 -3.47 4.85 14.47
N GLN A 11 -2.98 5.46 15.55
CA GLN A 11 -3.82 6.00 16.63
C GLN A 11 -4.45 7.36 16.29
N GLY A 12 -4.16 7.94 15.12
CA GLY A 12 -4.68 9.25 14.70
C GLY A 12 -4.08 10.44 15.45
N GLN A 13 -2.97 10.25 16.16
CA GLN A 13 -2.26 11.28 16.91
C GLN A 13 -1.28 12.06 16.02
N GLU A 14 -0.77 11.42 14.97
CA GLU A 14 0.16 12.02 14.01
C GLU A 14 -0.40 11.91 12.58
N SER A 15 -0.13 12.92 11.76
CA SER A 15 -0.51 12.91 10.34
C SER A 15 0.54 12.17 9.50
N ALA A 16 0.09 11.32 8.58
CA ALA A 16 0.95 10.70 7.58
C ALA A 16 1.32 11.62 6.40
N THR A 17 0.80 12.84 6.33
CA THR A 17 0.94 13.73 5.16
C THR A 17 2.39 14.06 4.81
N CYS A 18 3.25 14.26 5.81
CA CYS A 18 4.66 14.59 5.59
C CYS A 18 5.51 13.43 5.02
N ILE A 19 4.98 12.20 5.06
CA ILE A 19 5.68 10.99 4.62
C ILE A 19 4.94 10.23 3.51
N ASN A 20 3.72 10.67 3.16
CA ASN A 20 2.89 10.08 2.11
C ASN A 20 3.21 10.66 0.72
N TYR A 21 4.50 10.75 0.39
CA TYR A 21 4.95 10.98 -0.97
C TYR A 21 5.41 9.66 -1.58
N THR A 22 5.22 9.52 -2.89
CA THR A 22 5.56 8.31 -3.64
C THR A 22 6.61 8.66 -4.68
N ILE A 23 7.69 7.88 -4.72
CA ILE A 23 8.68 7.96 -5.79
C ILE A 23 8.21 7.03 -6.90
N LEU A 24 8.03 7.56 -8.11
CA LEU A 24 7.73 6.75 -9.30
C LEU A 24 9.02 6.27 -9.94
N ALA A 25 9.27 4.97 -9.89
CA ALA A 25 10.35 4.32 -10.63
C ALA A 25 9.79 3.75 -11.95
N LEU A 26 10.47 4.01 -13.07
CA LEU A 26 10.09 3.50 -14.38
C LEU A 26 10.96 2.29 -14.73
N ILE A 27 10.37 1.09 -14.72
CA ILE A 27 11.08 -0.14 -15.08
C ILE A 27 10.83 -0.46 -16.57
N PRO A 28 11.88 -0.58 -17.40
CA PRO A 28 11.72 -0.98 -18.80
C PRO A 28 11.02 -2.34 -18.94
N LYS A 29 10.06 -2.44 -19.85
CA LYS A 29 9.43 -3.73 -20.24
C LYS A 29 10.13 -4.39 -21.43
N VAL A 30 10.91 -3.62 -22.19
CA VAL A 30 11.60 -4.04 -23.42
C VAL A 30 13.02 -3.48 -23.44
N THR A 31 13.88 -4.07 -24.26
CA THR A 31 15.22 -3.56 -24.55
C THR A 31 15.14 -2.24 -25.32
N ASN A 32 15.94 -1.24 -24.90
CA ASN A 32 16.02 0.10 -25.50
C ASN A 32 14.65 0.81 -25.66
N PRO A 33 13.95 1.13 -24.56
CA PRO A 33 12.64 1.77 -24.62
C PRO A 33 12.74 3.22 -25.13
N SER A 34 11.85 3.59 -26.04
CA SER A 34 11.72 4.93 -26.64
C SER A 34 10.37 5.59 -26.35
N LEU A 35 9.38 4.84 -25.87
CA LEU A 35 8.03 5.33 -25.54
C LEU A 35 7.73 5.12 -24.05
N LEU A 36 7.00 6.05 -23.42
CA LEU A 36 6.57 5.91 -22.02
C LEU A 36 5.73 4.64 -21.78
N SER A 37 4.93 4.23 -22.76
CA SER A 37 4.13 3.01 -22.70
C SER A 37 4.97 1.73 -22.61
N GLN A 38 6.28 1.79 -22.90
CA GLN A 38 7.22 0.68 -22.78
C GLN A 38 7.82 0.57 -21.37
N PHE A 39 7.48 1.47 -20.46
CA PHE A 39 7.84 1.36 -19.05
C PHE A 39 6.67 0.83 -18.23
N ARG A 40 6.99 0.12 -17.15
CA ARG A 40 6.07 -0.21 -16.07
C ARG A 40 6.36 0.75 -14.91
N PRO A 41 5.43 1.66 -14.55
CA PRO A 41 5.62 2.49 -13.37
C PRO A 41 5.48 1.62 -12.11
N ILE A 42 6.39 1.81 -11.15
CA ILE A 42 6.30 1.26 -9.81
C ILE A 42 6.32 2.41 -8.81
N SER A 43 5.30 2.43 -7.97
CA SER A 43 5.18 3.34 -6.84
C SER A 43 6.02 2.85 -5.66
N LEU A 44 7.10 3.54 -5.36
CA LEU A 44 7.91 3.32 -4.17
C LEU A 44 7.40 4.23 -3.04
N CYS A 45 6.69 3.63 -2.08
CA CYS A 45 6.19 4.32 -0.90
C CYS A 45 7.10 4.14 0.32
N ASN A 46 7.00 5.08 1.26
CA ASN A 46 7.74 5.07 2.52
C ASN A 46 7.39 3.82 3.38
N VAL A 47 8.38 3.30 4.10
CA VAL A 47 8.22 2.19 5.04
C VAL A 47 7.13 2.46 6.09
N PHE A 48 6.96 3.71 6.53
CA PHE A 48 5.88 4.08 7.44
C PHE A 48 4.50 3.80 6.82
N CYS A 49 4.25 4.23 5.58
CA CYS A 49 3.01 3.96 4.87
C CYS A 49 2.77 2.46 4.67
N LYS A 50 3.82 1.68 4.35
CA LYS A 50 3.73 0.23 4.19
C LYS A 50 3.31 -0.47 5.49
N ILE A 51 3.95 -0.10 6.61
CA ILE A 51 3.65 -0.71 7.91
C ILE A 51 2.25 -0.30 8.38
N SER A 52 1.91 1.00 8.34
CA SER A 52 0.59 1.49 8.74
C SER A 52 -0.54 0.83 7.92
N SER A 53 -0.38 0.74 6.60
CA SER A 53 -1.35 0.07 5.72
C SER A 53 -1.48 -1.43 6.06
N LYS A 54 -0.38 -2.11 6.37
CA LYS A 54 -0.40 -3.53 6.77
C LYS A 54 -1.15 -3.73 8.09
N ILE A 55 -0.95 -2.87 9.07
CA ILE A 55 -1.65 -2.93 10.37
C ILE A 55 -3.15 -2.75 10.15
N ILE A 56 -3.56 -1.73 9.40
CA ILE A 56 -4.97 -1.47 9.09
C ILE A 56 -5.57 -2.67 8.34
N THR A 57 -4.86 -3.22 7.35
CA THR A 57 -5.32 -4.39 6.59
C THR A 57 -5.50 -5.62 7.49
N ASN A 58 -4.56 -5.87 8.40
CA ASN A 58 -4.67 -6.98 9.35
C ASN A 58 -5.89 -6.81 10.29
N HIS A 59 -6.23 -5.58 10.67
CA HIS A 59 -7.43 -5.29 11.44
C HIS A 59 -8.71 -5.52 10.62
N LEU A 60 -8.75 -5.00 9.39
CA LEU A 60 -9.90 -5.14 8.48
C LEU A 60 -10.13 -6.58 8.05
N LYS A 61 -9.09 -7.42 8.01
CA LYS A 61 -9.20 -8.84 7.62
C LYS A 61 -10.27 -9.59 8.40
N PHE A 62 -10.53 -9.24 9.66
CA PHE A 62 -11.54 -9.90 10.48
C PHE A 62 -12.97 -9.47 10.17
N ILE A 63 -13.16 -8.28 9.60
CA ILE A 63 -14.48 -7.68 9.36
C ILE A 63 -14.89 -7.86 7.89
N LEU A 64 -13.92 -7.84 6.97
CA LEU A 64 -14.16 -7.92 5.52
C LEU A 64 -15.03 -9.11 5.09
N PRO A 65 -14.88 -10.34 5.62
CA PRO A 65 -15.70 -11.47 5.21
C PRO A 65 -17.20 -11.28 5.43
N ASP A 66 -17.59 -10.51 6.44
CA ASP A 66 -19.00 -10.31 6.81
C ASP A 66 -19.66 -9.19 6.00
N ILE A 67 -18.87 -8.31 5.38
CA ILE A 67 -19.37 -7.09 4.71
C ILE A 67 -19.18 -7.09 3.20
N ILE A 68 -18.38 -8.00 2.64
CA ILE A 68 -18.17 -8.09 1.18
C ILE A 68 -18.97 -9.24 0.57
N SER A 69 -19.55 -8.97 -0.61
CA SER A 69 -20.28 -9.98 -1.38
C SER A 69 -19.34 -11.05 -1.94
N GLU A 70 -19.85 -12.27 -2.15
CA GLU A 70 -19.03 -13.42 -2.57
C GLU A 70 -18.32 -13.18 -3.90
N GLU A 71 -18.93 -12.42 -4.81
CA GLU A 71 -18.38 -12.12 -6.13
C GLU A 71 -17.14 -11.19 -6.06
N LYS A 72 -16.83 -10.63 -4.89
CA LYS A 72 -15.70 -9.72 -4.64
C LYS A 72 -14.60 -10.34 -3.75
N SER A 73 -14.58 -11.66 -3.57
CA SER A 73 -13.69 -12.35 -2.62
C SER A 73 -12.22 -12.48 -3.04
N ALA A 74 -11.83 -12.05 -4.24
CA ALA A 74 -10.52 -12.32 -4.86
C ALA A 74 -9.27 -11.95 -4.03
N PHE A 75 -9.43 -11.21 -2.93
CA PHE A 75 -8.35 -10.78 -2.03
C PHE A 75 -8.53 -11.23 -0.56
N ILE A 76 -9.50 -12.10 -0.26
CA ILE A 76 -9.65 -12.73 1.05
C ILE A 76 -8.84 -14.03 1.08
N PRO A 77 -7.83 -14.17 1.97
CA PRO A 77 -7.10 -15.43 2.10
C PRO A 77 -8.02 -16.58 2.53
N GLY A 78 -8.03 -17.68 1.78
CA GLY A 78 -8.87 -18.86 2.07
C GLY A 78 -10.26 -18.81 1.44
N ARG A 79 -10.52 -17.86 0.55
CA ARG A 79 -11.73 -17.73 -0.25
C ARG A 79 -11.39 -17.35 -1.70
#